data_AF-A0A8I1ZAL3-F1
#
_entry.id   AF-A0A8I1ZAL3-F1
#
_cell.length_a   1.000
_cell.length_b   1.000
_cell.length_c   1.000
_cell.angle_alpha   90.00
_cell.angle_beta   90.00
_cell.angle_gamma   90.00
#
_symmetry.space_group_name_H-M   'P 1'
#
loop_
_entity.id
_entity.type
_entity.pdbx_description
1 polymer ?
#
loop_
_entity_poly.entity_id
_entity_poly.type
_entity_poly.pdbx_seq_one_letter_code
_entity_poly.pdbx_strand_id
1 'polypeptide(L)'
;MVNTDYVPLWHISPFQHVQYTLARNQLHMDLLFEDMSKVDPFLSVEGAAAQVSYYFDGAYAVVQLGDTSERNQIEVYGLLLHEAVHVWQKIKKLMGEREPSSEFEAYSIQAIAQDLFKMYEESEVKSHGVEGEKAD
;
A
#
# COMPACT_ATOMS: atom_id res chain seq x y z
N MET A 1 11.56 6.73 -8.95
CA MET A 1 11.53 5.82 -10.14
C MET A 1 11.40 4.43 -9.58
N VAL A 2 10.49 3.61 -10.10
CA VAL A 2 10.24 2.28 -9.54
C VAL A 2 11.42 1.36 -9.85
N ASN A 3 11.95 0.72 -8.80
CA ASN A 3 12.99 -0.30 -8.86
C ASN A 3 12.49 -1.52 -9.62
N THR A 4 13.20 -1.95 -10.66
CA THR A 4 12.82 -3.11 -11.47
C THR A 4 12.92 -4.44 -10.73
N ASP A 5 13.69 -4.49 -9.64
CA ASP A 5 13.85 -5.69 -8.81
C ASP A 5 12.80 -5.77 -7.69
N TYR A 6 11.94 -4.75 -7.55
CA TYR A 6 10.86 -4.78 -6.56
C TYR A 6 9.76 -5.75 -7.01
N VAL A 7 9.51 -6.74 -6.17
CA VAL A 7 8.39 -7.67 -6.31
C VAL A 7 7.45 -7.46 -5.13
N PRO A 8 6.16 -7.11 -5.37
CA PRO A 8 5.21 -6.96 -4.28
C PRO A 8 5.04 -8.27 -3.51
N LEU A 9 5.20 -8.22 -2.19
CA LEU A 9 4.94 -9.34 -1.29
C LEU A 9 3.70 -9.06 -0.46
N TRP A 10 2.93 -10.11 -0.17
CA TRP A 10 1.76 -10.01 0.69
C TRP A 10 2.17 -9.87 2.15
N HIS A 11 1.68 -8.82 2.79
CA HIS A 11 1.73 -8.62 4.23
C HIS A 11 0.39 -9.01 4.84
N ILE A 12 0.42 -9.55 6.05
CA ILE A 12 -0.80 -9.90 6.78
C ILE A 12 -1.13 -8.80 7.78
N SER A 13 -2.39 -8.35 7.78
CA SER A 13 -2.82 -7.30 8.68
C SER A 13 -2.69 -7.70 10.14
N PRO A 14 -2.66 -6.70 11.06
CA PRO A 14 -3.02 -6.95 12.44
C PRO A 14 -4.31 -7.78 12.48
N PHE A 15 -4.36 -8.79 13.35
CA PHE A 15 -5.47 -9.74 13.50
C PHE A 15 -5.74 -10.66 12.32
N GLN A 16 -4.95 -10.66 11.25
CA GLN A 16 -4.97 -11.70 10.20
C GLN A 16 -6.25 -11.80 9.36
N HIS A 17 -7.01 -10.71 9.23
CA HIS A 17 -8.27 -10.71 8.45
C HIS A 17 -8.09 -10.28 7.00
N VAL A 18 -7.04 -9.53 6.68
CA VAL A 18 -6.74 -9.06 5.31
C VAL A 18 -5.25 -9.22 5.03
N GLN A 19 -4.92 -9.71 3.83
CA GLN A 19 -3.59 -9.59 3.26
C GLN A 19 -3.53 -8.36 2.37
N TYR A 20 -2.48 -7.55 2.49
CA TYR A 20 -2.29 -6.36 1.67
C TYR A 20 -0.88 -6.23 1.11
N THR A 21 -0.75 -5.47 0.04
CA THR A 21 0.53 -5.19 -0.62
C THR A 21 0.47 -3.86 -1.38
N LEU A 22 1.62 -3.41 -1.88
CA LEU A 22 1.76 -2.20 -2.68
C LEU A 22 2.15 -2.54 -4.14
N ALA A 23 1.29 -2.16 -5.08
CA ALA A 23 1.59 -2.16 -6.50
C ALA A 23 1.90 -0.72 -6.99
N ARG A 24 2.84 -0.60 -7.92
CA ARG A 24 3.32 0.70 -8.45
C ARG A 24 3.17 0.82 -9.96
N ASN A 25 2.78 -0.26 -10.63
CA ASN A 25 2.58 -0.36 -12.07
C ASN A 25 1.78 -1.63 -12.40
N GLN A 26 1.44 -1.79 -13.69
CA GLN A 26 0.72 -2.97 -14.18
C GLN A 26 1.49 -4.29 -14.01
N LEU A 27 2.81 -4.28 -14.18
CA LEU A 27 3.63 -5.48 -14.01
C LEU A 27 3.51 -6.06 -12.59
N HIS A 28 3.43 -5.20 -11.57
CA HIS A 28 3.22 -5.62 -10.19
C HIS A 28 1.87 -6.33 -10.03
N MET A 29 0.81 -5.87 -10.72
CA MET A 29 -0.48 -6.56 -10.73
C MET A 29 -0.36 -7.93 -11.39
N ASP A 30 0.32 -8.00 -12.54
CA ASP A 30 0.51 -9.26 -13.28
C ASP A 30 1.33 -10.29 -12.48
N LEU A 31 2.22 -9.85 -11.58
CA LEU A 31 2.97 -10.71 -10.66
C LEU A 31 2.11 -11.22 -9.48
N LEU A 32 1.10 -10.46 -9.07
CA LEU A 32 0.27 -10.76 -7.90
C LEU A 32 -0.84 -11.76 -8.20
N PHE A 33 -1.28 -11.87 -9.47
CA PHE A 33 -2.42 -12.69 -9.86
C PHE A 33 -2.10 -13.58 -11.07
N GLU A 34 -2.45 -14.86 -10.96
CA GLU A 34 -2.30 -15.82 -12.06
C GLU A 34 -3.30 -15.56 -13.21
N ASP A 35 -4.47 -15.00 -12.89
CA ASP A 35 -5.57 -14.76 -13.83
C ASP A 35 -6.05 -13.31 -13.76
N MET A 36 -5.43 -12.47 -14.58
CA MET A 36 -5.76 -11.05 -14.69
C MET A 36 -7.14 -10.77 -15.32
N SER A 37 -7.86 -11.77 -15.85
CA SER A 37 -9.21 -11.56 -16.37
C SER A 37 -10.27 -11.30 -15.28
N LYS A 38 -9.92 -11.57 -14.02
CA LYS A 38 -10.77 -11.39 -12.84
C LYS A 38 -10.36 -10.21 -11.97
N VAL A 39 -9.42 -9.41 -12.46
CA VAL A 39 -8.74 -8.36 -11.70
C VAL A 39 -8.77 -7.08 -12.55
N ASP A 40 -9.03 -5.94 -11.90
CA ASP A 40 -9.00 -4.67 -12.60
C ASP A 40 -7.57 -4.28 -13.00
N PRO A 41 -7.37 -3.58 -14.12
CA PRO A 41 -6.08 -2.98 -14.45
C PRO A 41 -5.57 -2.07 -13.35
N PHE A 42 -4.24 -1.91 -13.30
CA PHE A 42 -3.58 -1.00 -12.38
C PHE A 42 -4.11 0.44 -12.54
N LEU A 43 -4.52 1.06 -11.43
CA LEU A 43 -5.14 2.39 -11.38
C LEU A 43 -6.31 2.56 -12.36
N SER A 44 -7.25 1.61 -12.33
CA SER A 44 -8.47 1.64 -13.12
C SER A 44 -9.41 2.83 -12.83
N VAL A 45 -9.32 3.48 -11.67
CA VAL A 45 -10.09 4.70 -11.38
C VAL A 45 -9.45 5.89 -12.07
N GLU A 46 -10.18 6.47 -13.04
CA GLU A 46 -9.71 7.62 -13.81
C GLU A 46 -9.33 8.80 -12.91
N GLY A 47 -8.11 9.31 -13.09
CA GLY A 47 -7.58 10.46 -12.35
C GLY A 47 -7.14 10.17 -10.91
N ALA A 48 -7.22 8.93 -10.43
CA ALA A 48 -6.75 8.56 -9.10
C ALA A 48 -5.21 8.59 -9.03
N ALA A 49 -4.67 9.25 -8.00
CA ALA A 49 -3.23 9.19 -7.69
C ALA A 49 -2.86 7.90 -6.94
N ALA A 50 -3.79 7.37 -6.16
CA ALA A 50 -3.71 6.11 -5.45
C ALA A 50 -5.11 5.47 -5.35
N GLN A 51 -5.17 4.16 -5.15
CA GLN A 51 -6.43 3.44 -4.91
C GLN A 51 -6.19 2.15 -4.11
N VAL A 52 -7.24 1.63 -3.46
CA VAL A 52 -7.28 0.24 -2.96
C VAL A 52 -8.32 -0.57 -3.72
N SER A 53 -7.88 -1.67 -4.33
CA SER A 53 -8.78 -2.70 -4.87
C SER A 53 -8.85 -3.89 -3.93
N TYR A 54 -10.05 -4.47 -3.78
CA TYR A 54 -10.31 -5.60 -2.89
C TYR A 54 -10.70 -6.84 -3.69
N TYR A 55 -10.13 -7.97 -3.33
CA TYR A 55 -10.36 -9.26 -4.01
C TYR A 55 -10.75 -10.34 -3.00
N PHE A 56 -11.41 -11.40 -3.50
CA PHE A 56 -11.84 -12.56 -2.70
C PHE A 56 -12.60 -12.14 -1.43
N ASP A 57 -13.74 -11.46 -1.63
CA ASP A 57 -14.58 -10.89 -0.55
C ASP A 57 -13.88 -9.87 0.37
N GLY A 58 -12.72 -9.38 -0.05
CA GLY A 58 -11.90 -8.42 0.68
C GLY A 58 -10.83 -9.04 1.56
N ALA A 59 -10.60 -10.35 1.46
CA ALA A 59 -9.48 -11.02 2.10
C ALA A 59 -8.12 -10.52 1.57
N TYR A 60 -8.09 -9.98 0.35
CA TYR A 60 -6.90 -9.38 -0.26
C TYR A 60 -7.17 -7.92 -0.64
N ALA A 61 -6.23 -7.04 -0.33
CA ALA A 61 -6.26 -5.63 -0.67
C ALA A 61 -4.97 -5.24 -1.41
N VAL A 62 -5.09 -4.69 -2.62
CA VAL A 62 -3.93 -4.17 -3.34
C VAL A 62 -3.99 -2.64 -3.31
N VAL A 63 -3.09 -2.05 -2.53
CA VAL A 63 -2.85 -0.61 -2.55
C VAL A 63 -2.04 -0.30 -3.80
N GLN A 64 -2.52 0.63 -4.60
CA GLN A 64 -1.93 1.00 -5.88
C GLN A 64 -1.55 2.47 -5.80
N LEU A 65 -0.30 2.79 -6.13
CA LEU A 65 0.20 4.16 -6.11
C LEU A 65 0.85 4.47 -7.45
N GLY A 66 0.35 5.52 -8.10
CA GLY A 66 0.72 5.90 -9.45
C GLY A 66 2.09 6.56 -9.56
N ASP A 67 2.22 7.41 -10.58
CA ASP A 67 3.43 8.19 -10.74
C ASP A 67 3.60 9.18 -9.58
N THR A 68 4.80 9.18 -9.01
CA THR A 68 5.20 10.04 -7.90
C THR A 68 6.32 11.01 -8.30
N SER A 69 6.68 11.09 -9.58
CA SER A 69 7.76 11.93 -10.09
C SER A 69 7.61 13.42 -9.74
N GLU A 70 6.37 13.92 -9.67
CA GLU A 70 6.04 15.32 -9.34
C GLU A 70 5.65 15.52 -7.86
N ARG A 71 5.80 14.49 -7.02
CA ARG A 71 5.39 14.53 -5.61
C ARG A 71 6.60 14.45 -4.70
N ASN A 72 6.58 15.22 -3.61
CA ASN A 72 7.56 15.04 -2.55
C ASN A 72 7.18 13.83 -1.66
N GLN A 73 8.12 13.37 -0.84
CA GLN A 73 7.95 12.19 -0.01
C GLN A 73 6.80 12.31 1.00
N ILE A 74 6.55 13.51 1.55
CA ILE A 74 5.47 13.75 2.49
C ILE A 74 4.11 13.59 1.80
N GLU A 75 3.97 14.07 0.56
CA GLU A 75 2.76 13.89 -0.23
C GLU A 75 2.50 12.42 -0.56
N VAL A 76 3.56 11.67 -0.89
CA VAL A 76 3.47 10.22 -1.13
C VAL A 76 3.04 9.49 0.14
N TYR A 77 3.64 9.79 1.29
CA TYR A 77 3.23 9.21 2.57
C TYR A 77 1.81 9.60 2.97
N GLY A 78 1.36 10.81 2.63
CA GLY A 78 -0.03 11.23 2.79
C GLY A 78 -1.00 10.37 1.98
N LEU A 79 -0.69 10.06 0.72
CA LEU A 79 -1.50 9.16 -0.11
C LEU A 79 -1.52 7.74 0.46
N LEU A 80 -0.37 7.19 0.83
CA LEU A 80 -0.30 5.84 1.40
C LEU A 80 -1.04 5.72 2.74
N LEU A 81 -0.97 6.75 3.58
CA LEU A 81 -1.77 6.83 4.81
C LEU A 81 -3.27 6.85 4.51
N HIS A 82 -3.69 7.60 3.49
CA HIS A 82 -5.09 7.63 3.05
C HIS A 82 -5.58 6.22 2.66
N GLU A 83 -4.81 5.52 1.84
CA GLU A 83 -5.14 4.15 1.44
C GLU A 83 -5.09 3.17 2.62
N ALA A 84 -4.18 3.36 3.59
CA ALA A 84 -4.13 2.56 4.82
C ALA A 84 -5.43 2.66 5.62
N VAL A 85 -6.06 3.84 5.66
CA VAL A 85 -7.38 4.03 6.30
C VAL A 85 -8.43 3.16 5.60
N HIS A 86 -8.42 3.07 4.28
CA HIS A 86 -9.34 2.20 3.54
C HIS A 86 -9.12 0.72 3.85
N VAL A 87 -7.87 0.26 3.88
CA VAL A 87 -7.55 -1.13 4.27
C VAL A 87 -8.06 -1.43 5.68
N TRP A 88 -7.81 -0.54 6.65
CA TRP A 88 -8.36 -0.67 8.00
C TRP A 88 -9.89 -0.73 8.02
N GLN A 89 -10.58 0.12 7.28
CA GLN A 89 -12.05 0.10 7.18
C GLN A 89 -12.57 -1.25 6.66
N LYS A 90 -11.84 -1.90 5.75
CA LYS A 90 -12.18 -3.26 5.30
C LYS A 90 -11.92 -4.30 6.39
N ILE A 91 -10.76 -4.27 7.05
CA ILE A 91 -10.43 -5.16 8.17
C ILE A 91 -11.52 -5.08 9.25
N LYS A 92 -11.87 -3.86 9.69
CA LYS A 92 -12.91 -3.61 10.68
C LYS A 92 -14.25 -4.28 10.30
N LYS A 93 -14.65 -4.15 9.03
CA LYS A 93 -15.88 -4.80 8.52
C LYS A 93 -15.79 -6.33 8.56
N LEU A 94 -14.65 -6.91 8.16
CA LEU A 94 -14.46 -8.37 8.14
C LEU A 94 -14.34 -8.97 9.54
N MET A 95 -13.77 -8.22 10.49
CA MET A 95 -13.75 -8.58 11.91
C MET A 95 -15.15 -8.59 12.55
N GLY A 96 -16.13 -7.91 11.93
CA GLY A 96 -17.43 -7.65 12.54
C GLY A 96 -17.38 -6.62 13.67
N GLU A 97 -16.26 -5.89 13.81
CA GLU A 97 -16.08 -4.85 14.82
C GLU A 97 -16.85 -3.58 14.42
N ARG A 98 -17.65 -3.06 15.35
CA ARG A 98 -18.53 -1.91 15.12
C ARG A 98 -18.01 -0.64 15.78
N GLU A 99 -17.41 -0.77 16.96
CA GLU A 99 -17.01 0.33 17.82
C GLU A 99 -15.63 0.04 18.42
N PRO A 100 -14.56 0.00 17.57
CA PRO A 100 -13.21 -0.15 18.08
C PRO A 100 -12.86 1.04 18.98
N SER A 101 -11.96 0.83 19.96
CA SER A 101 -11.43 1.96 20.72
C SER A 101 -10.62 2.90 19.80
N SER A 102 -10.54 4.18 20.17
CA SER A 102 -9.77 5.17 19.42
C SER A 102 -8.30 4.78 19.26
N GLU A 103 -7.70 4.24 20.32
CA GLU A 103 -6.32 3.74 20.29
C GLU A 103 -6.19 2.52 19.37
N PHE A 104 -7.16 1.61 19.41
CA PHE A 104 -7.11 0.41 18.58
C PHE A 104 -7.15 0.76 17.08
N GLU A 105 -8.03 1.69 16.70
CA GLU A 105 -8.12 2.20 15.33
C GLU A 105 -6.83 2.95 14.94
N ALA A 106 -6.32 3.84 15.80
CA ALA A 106 -5.11 4.61 15.54
C ALA A 106 -3.88 3.72 15.30
N TYR A 107 -3.62 2.76 16.19
CA TYR A 107 -2.48 1.84 16.05
C TYR A 107 -2.61 0.92 14.83
N SER A 108 -3.83 0.49 14.49
CA SER A 108 -4.04 -0.35 13.31
C SER A 108 -3.74 0.40 12.02
N ILE A 109 -4.21 1.64 11.90
CA ILE A 109 -3.91 2.50 10.74
C ILE A 109 -2.41 2.81 10.69
N GLN A 110 -1.79 3.13 11.83
CA GLN A 110 -0.36 3.40 11.91
C GLN A 110 0.46 2.21 11.41
N ALA A 111 0.15 1.00 11.85
CA ALA A 111 0.87 -0.20 11.45
C ALA A 111 0.79 -0.44 9.93
N ILE A 112 -0.40 -0.36 9.34
CA ILE A 112 -0.60 -0.54 7.89
C ILE A 112 0.14 0.55 7.12
N ALA A 113 0.04 1.81 7.55
CA ALA A 113 0.71 2.93 6.89
C ALA A 113 2.24 2.76 6.92
N GLN A 114 2.82 2.37 8.06
CA GLN A 114 4.26 2.14 8.19
C GLN A 114 4.76 1.02 7.30
N ASP A 115 3.99 -0.07 7.16
CA ASP A 115 4.28 -1.12 6.19
C ASP A 115 4.28 -0.60 4.75
N LEU A 116 3.25 0.17 4.37
CA LEU A 116 3.15 0.75 3.03
C LEU A 116 4.29 1.75 2.74
N PHE A 117 4.70 2.55 3.73
CA PHE A 117 5.85 3.45 3.59
C PHE A 117 7.13 2.67 3.32
N LYS A 118 7.35 1.59 4.08
CA LYS A 118 8.50 0.70 3.88
C LYS A 118 8.48 0.03 2.51
N MET A 119 7.33 -0.49 2.09
CA MET A 119 7.16 -1.06 0.74
C MET A 119 7.47 -0.03 -0.35
N TYR A 120 7.05 1.22 -0.16
CA TYR A 120 7.38 2.29 -1.10
C TYR A 120 8.89 2.54 -1.16
N GLU A 121 9.56 2.70 -0.01
CA GLU A 121 11.02 2.89 0.05
C GLU A 121 11.79 1.73 -0.60
N GLU A 122 11.31 0.48 -0.41
CA GLU A 122 11.87 -0.70 -1.06
C GLU A 122 11.63 -0.71 -2.58
N SER A 123 10.51 -0.13 -3.02
CA SER A 123 10.14 0.01 -4.43
C SER A 123 10.85 1.16 -5.15
N GLU A 124 11.53 2.06 -4.44
CA GLU A 124 12.29 3.13 -5.06
C GLU A 124 13.69 2.65 -5.47
N VAL A 125 14.17 3.12 -6.63
CA VAL A 125 15.57 2.94 -7.01
C VAL A 125 16.43 3.65 -5.97
N LYS A 126 17.17 2.89 -5.17
CA LYS A 126 18.15 3.46 -4.24
C LYS A 126 19.25 4.12 -5.05
N SER A 127 19.26 5.45 -5.11
CA SER A 127 20.49 6.16 -5.43
C SER A 127 21.49 5.79 -4.33
N HIS A 128 22.54 5.06 -4.65
CA HIS A 128 23.68 4.91 -3.75
C HIS A 128 24.28 6.30 -3.50
N GLY A 129 23.77 6.95 -2.46
CA GLY A 129 24.18 8.26 -1.99
C GLY A 129 23.86 8.29 -0.50
N VAL A 130 24.69 7.63 0.29
CA VAL A 130 24.76 7.90 1.72
C VAL A 130 25.37 9.30 1.85
N GLU A 131 24.55 10.34 1.72
CA GLU A 131 24.88 11.63 2.31
C GLU A 131 24.48 11.56 3.78
N GLY A 132 25.25 10.76 4.53
CA GLY A 132 25.35 11.00 5.95
C GLY A 132 26.09 12.32 6.09
N GLU A 133 25.36 13.39 6.41
CA GLU A 133 25.99 14.60 6.92
C GLU A 133 26.87 14.18 8.11
N LYS A 134 28.18 14.38 7.97
CA LYS A 134 29.05 14.38 9.13
C LYS A 134 28.68 15.61 9.92
N ALA A 135 28.28 15.42 11.17
CA ALA A 135 28.19 16.52 12.12
C ALA A 135 29.58 17.13 12.32
N ASP A 136 29.64 18.46 12.35
CA ASP A 136 30.80 19.23 12.81
C ASP A 136 31.11 18.97 14.29
#